data_AF-A0A0J9WK26-F1
#
_entry.id   AF-A0A0J9WK26-F1
#
_cell.length_a   1.000
_cell.length_b   1.000
_cell.length_c   1.000
_cell.angle_alpha   90.00
_cell.angle_beta   90.00
_cell.angle_gamma   90.00
#
_symmetry.space_group_name_H-M   'P 1'
#
loop_
_entity.id
_entity.type
_entity.pdbx_description
1 polymer ?
#
loop_
_entity_poly.entity_id
_entity_poly.type
_entity_poly.pdbx_seq_one_letter_code
_entity_poly.pdbx_strand_id
1 'polypeptide(L)'
;MVQQVADSTGKKYAFIGLRPTNRIASLDYTATSFGASSQCQVVTNHCISEGDISGSQATFKCDFAPAQGVIPTTQVDAIAFTYFTDSSMKKNTSSPISMPNPYYFTAVVSINQNLGRNPNRGLIDDPDISSGLHGSTLFALLCSTEVFDWKYTSINGSVTAFTYSPSNSSTTNIVMGTQAHTHVGDSYILQQSSLDVWRSDTAEEVAEKFAEAYSRTILGAIGGALLPAPAEEAQSRSSKLVAKVPKGPLACLLVANLLLVILGLFLTIRAFFALSGDVGDVQARLGITALVAAYFEADKGESAVEKVDHMFQERNDGNGPRVGVERSALGGWRFVSISYRSVYEN
;
A
#
# COMPACT_ATOMS: atom_id res chain seq x y z
N MET A 1 -9.74 -5.10 -14.37
CA MET A 1 -9.06 -6.42 -14.34
C MET A 1 -10.12 -7.46 -14.04
N VAL A 2 -10.08 -8.61 -14.71
CA VAL A 2 -11.03 -9.68 -14.41
C VAL A 2 -10.72 -10.28 -13.06
N GLN A 3 -11.72 -10.34 -12.21
CA GLN A 3 -11.71 -10.99 -10.91
C GLN A 3 -12.76 -12.10 -10.90
N GLN A 4 -12.73 -12.92 -9.85
CA GLN A 4 -13.71 -13.97 -9.65
C GLN A 4 -14.24 -13.99 -8.24
N VAL A 5 -15.47 -14.47 -8.15
CA VAL A 5 -16.13 -14.73 -6.88
C VAL A 5 -17.08 -15.92 -7.05
N ALA A 6 -17.37 -16.61 -5.96
CA ALA A 6 -18.43 -17.60 -5.91
C ALA A 6 -19.54 -17.11 -4.98
N ASP A 7 -20.79 -17.43 -5.32
CA ASP A 7 -21.92 -17.19 -4.42
C ASP A 7 -22.04 -18.28 -3.34
N SER A 8 -23.05 -18.17 -2.49
CA SER A 8 -23.31 -19.14 -1.41
C SER A 8 -23.66 -20.55 -1.91
N THR A 9 -24.03 -20.69 -3.18
CA THR A 9 -24.30 -21.99 -3.83
C THR A 9 -23.07 -22.61 -4.46
N GLY A 10 -21.95 -21.88 -4.48
CA GLY A 10 -20.71 -22.28 -5.14
C GLY A 10 -20.66 -21.93 -6.63
N LYS A 11 -21.70 -21.26 -7.17
CA LYS A 11 -21.68 -20.81 -8.58
C LYS A 11 -20.61 -19.73 -8.75
N LYS A 12 -19.71 -19.95 -9.69
CA LYS A 12 -18.58 -19.06 -9.97
C LYS A 12 -18.96 -18.00 -11.00
N TYR A 13 -18.44 -16.79 -10.79
CA TYR A 13 -18.62 -15.64 -11.65
C TYR A 13 -17.27 -15.03 -11.98
N ALA A 14 -17.10 -14.61 -13.22
CA ALA A 14 -16.07 -13.64 -13.59
C ALA A 14 -16.71 -12.25 -13.59
N PHE A 15 -15.99 -11.22 -13.16
CA PHE A 15 -16.44 -9.84 -13.26
C PHE A 15 -15.26 -8.89 -13.45
N ILE A 16 -15.52 -7.70 -14.01
CA ILE A 16 -14.49 -6.68 -14.21
C ILE A 16 -14.40 -5.83 -12.96
N GLY A 17 -13.38 -6.05 -12.13
CA GLY A 17 -13.11 -5.25 -10.95
C GLY A 17 -11.94 -4.28 -11.14
N LEU A 18 -11.75 -3.40 -10.17
CA LEU A 18 -10.52 -2.59 -10.08
C LEU A 18 -9.31 -3.49 -9.79
N ARG A 19 -8.15 -3.12 -10.36
CA ARG A 19 -6.90 -3.82 -10.05
C ARG A 19 -6.48 -3.50 -8.61
N PRO A 20 -6.08 -4.49 -7.80
CA PRO A 20 -5.49 -4.23 -6.49
C PRO A 20 -4.21 -3.38 -6.66
N THR A 21 -4.22 -2.18 -6.10
CA THR A 21 -3.06 -1.26 -6.08
C THR A 21 -2.94 -0.62 -4.71
N ASN A 22 -1.75 -0.14 -4.35
CA ASN A 22 -1.53 0.55 -3.06
C ASN A 22 -2.45 1.76 -2.87
N ARG A 23 -2.89 2.41 -3.97
CA ARG A 23 -3.83 3.54 -3.91
C ARG A 23 -5.25 3.10 -3.53
N ILE A 24 -5.65 1.90 -3.92
CA ILE A 24 -6.99 1.36 -3.69
C ILE A 24 -7.02 0.48 -2.43
N ALA A 25 -5.85 0.04 -1.93
CA ALA A 25 -5.74 -0.75 -0.71
C ALA A 25 -6.32 -0.04 0.52
N SER A 26 -6.24 1.29 0.59
CA SER A 26 -6.86 2.09 1.65
C SER A 26 -8.29 2.54 1.34
N LEU A 27 -8.88 2.13 0.22
CA LEU A 27 -10.24 2.51 -0.16
C LEU A 27 -11.20 1.35 0.09
N ASP A 28 -12.33 1.67 0.70
CA ASP A 28 -13.53 0.85 0.70
C ASP A 28 -14.51 1.47 -0.26
N TYR A 29 -15.08 0.69 -1.17
CA TYR A 29 -15.90 1.25 -2.23
C TYR A 29 -16.96 0.26 -2.73
N THR A 30 -18.04 0.83 -3.26
CA THR A 30 -19.08 0.12 -4.00
C THR A 30 -19.05 0.59 -5.44
N ALA A 31 -18.95 -0.34 -6.39
CA ALA A 31 -18.85 -0.04 -7.81
C ALA A 31 -19.75 -0.94 -8.65
N THR A 32 -20.20 -0.40 -9.78
CA THR A 32 -20.90 -1.12 -10.82
C THR A 32 -19.96 -1.49 -11.96
N SER A 33 -20.20 -2.64 -12.58
CA SER A 33 -19.41 -3.20 -13.66
C SER A 33 -20.22 -4.26 -14.40
N PHE A 34 -19.55 -5.10 -15.18
CA PHE A 34 -20.12 -6.25 -15.86
C PHE A 34 -19.52 -7.56 -15.33
N GLY A 35 -20.37 -8.57 -15.28
CA GLY A 35 -20.05 -9.94 -14.90
C GLY A 35 -20.47 -10.93 -15.98
N ALA A 36 -19.95 -12.15 -15.92
CA ALA A 36 -20.34 -13.26 -16.77
C ALA A 36 -20.20 -14.58 -16.02
N SER A 37 -21.08 -15.52 -16.33
CA SER A 37 -21.02 -16.90 -15.86
C SER A 37 -21.43 -17.81 -17.00
N SER A 38 -20.55 -18.76 -17.31
CA SER A 38 -20.80 -19.79 -18.31
C SER A 38 -21.03 -21.14 -17.65
N GLN A 39 -21.83 -21.96 -18.30
CA GLN A 39 -22.03 -23.37 -17.97
C GLN A 39 -21.86 -24.16 -19.26
N CYS A 40 -21.11 -25.25 -19.20
CA CYS A 40 -20.85 -26.11 -20.35
C CYS A 40 -21.13 -27.56 -19.99
N GLN A 41 -21.62 -28.31 -20.96
CA GLN A 41 -21.77 -29.76 -20.91
C GLN A 41 -21.00 -30.38 -22.07
N VAL A 42 -20.50 -31.59 -21.86
CA VAL A 42 -19.78 -32.31 -22.93
C VAL A 42 -20.80 -32.92 -23.89
N VAL A 43 -20.51 -32.81 -25.18
CA VAL A 43 -21.36 -33.29 -26.27
C VAL A 43 -20.52 -33.90 -27.40
N THR A 44 -19.32 -34.40 -27.07
CA THR A 44 -18.37 -34.94 -28.05
C THR A 44 -18.99 -36.04 -28.88
N ASN A 45 -19.63 -37.02 -28.25
CA ASN A 45 -20.28 -38.14 -28.95
C ASN A 45 -21.46 -37.74 -29.84
N HIS A 46 -22.04 -36.56 -29.60
CA HIS A 46 -23.10 -36.01 -30.43
C HIS A 46 -22.58 -35.22 -31.63
N CYS A 47 -21.29 -34.86 -31.65
CA CYS A 47 -20.69 -33.98 -32.65
C CYS A 47 -19.55 -34.62 -33.46
N ILE A 48 -18.81 -35.57 -32.89
CA ILE A 48 -17.66 -36.22 -33.52
C ILE A 48 -17.84 -37.74 -33.42
N SER A 49 -17.83 -38.41 -34.58
CA SER A 49 -17.78 -39.87 -34.65
C SER A 49 -16.39 -40.33 -35.07
N GLU A 50 -15.96 -41.53 -34.67
CA GLU A 50 -14.65 -42.08 -35.06
C GLU A 50 -14.45 -42.13 -36.59
N GLY A 51 -15.51 -42.42 -37.34
CA GLY A 51 -15.49 -42.45 -38.81
C GLY A 51 -15.29 -41.08 -39.47
N ASP A 52 -15.49 -39.99 -38.74
CA ASP A 52 -15.35 -38.61 -39.24
C ASP A 52 -13.92 -38.06 -39.06
N ILE A 53 -13.04 -38.85 -38.44
CA ILE A 53 -11.64 -38.51 -38.19
C ILE A 53 -10.80 -39.07 -39.35
N SER A 54 -10.26 -38.19 -40.20
CA SER A 54 -9.52 -38.62 -41.40
C SER A 54 -8.31 -37.73 -41.69
N GLY A 55 -7.14 -38.36 -41.85
CA GLY A 55 -5.90 -37.65 -42.13
C GLY A 55 -5.62 -36.56 -41.09
N SER A 56 -5.43 -35.33 -41.57
CA SER A 56 -5.05 -34.17 -40.76
C SER A 56 -6.22 -33.39 -40.14
N GLN A 57 -7.45 -33.91 -40.20
CA GLN A 57 -8.64 -33.20 -39.74
C GLN A 57 -9.71 -34.15 -39.20
N ALA A 58 -10.57 -33.62 -38.32
CA ALA A 58 -11.80 -34.26 -37.92
C ALA A 58 -12.98 -33.43 -38.45
N THR A 59 -13.91 -34.08 -39.13
CA THR A 59 -15.20 -33.47 -39.48
C THR A 59 -16.09 -33.57 -38.26
N PHE A 60 -16.80 -32.49 -37.92
CA PHE A 60 -17.78 -32.51 -36.84
C PHE A 60 -19.15 -32.12 -37.38
N LYS A 61 -20.18 -32.77 -36.88
CA LYS A 61 -21.59 -32.47 -37.15
C LYS A 61 -22.42 -32.86 -35.93
N CYS A 62 -22.90 -31.86 -35.20
CA CYS A 62 -23.74 -32.08 -34.05
C CYS A 62 -25.16 -32.51 -34.45
N ASP A 63 -25.71 -33.55 -33.82
CA ASP A 63 -27.06 -34.05 -34.12
C ASP A 63 -28.20 -33.16 -33.56
N PHE A 64 -27.92 -32.41 -32.49
CA PHE A 64 -28.88 -31.58 -31.78
C PHE A 64 -28.99 -30.14 -32.32
N ALA A 65 -28.02 -29.68 -33.14
CA ALA A 65 -27.94 -28.30 -33.62
C ALA A 65 -27.25 -28.23 -34.99
N PRO A 66 -27.46 -27.17 -35.80
CA PRO A 66 -26.75 -26.96 -37.05
C PRO A 66 -25.30 -26.46 -36.80
N ALA A 67 -24.55 -27.17 -35.97
CA ALA A 67 -23.13 -26.94 -35.70
C ALA A 67 -22.32 -28.01 -36.43
N GLN A 68 -21.64 -27.60 -37.50
CA GLN A 68 -20.87 -28.50 -38.34
C GLN A 68 -19.66 -27.79 -38.95
N GLY A 69 -18.61 -28.55 -39.24
CA GLY A 69 -17.38 -28.01 -39.81
C GLY A 69 -16.24 -29.01 -39.80
N VAL A 70 -15.02 -28.49 -39.91
CA VAL A 70 -13.79 -29.27 -39.81
C VAL A 70 -12.87 -28.64 -38.77
N ILE A 71 -12.16 -29.46 -38.02
CA ILE A 71 -11.14 -29.03 -37.07
C ILE A 71 -9.82 -29.74 -37.36
N PRO A 72 -8.68 -29.03 -37.44
CA PRO A 72 -7.40 -29.68 -37.69
C PRO A 72 -6.99 -30.56 -36.50
N THR A 73 -6.39 -31.71 -36.81
CA THR A 73 -5.84 -32.67 -35.82
C THR A 73 -4.31 -32.69 -35.82
N THR A 74 -3.68 -31.98 -36.77
CA THR A 74 -2.21 -31.83 -36.88
C THR A 74 -1.69 -30.55 -36.26
N GLN A 75 -2.46 -29.46 -36.33
CA GLN A 75 -2.22 -28.23 -35.59
C GLN A 75 -2.85 -28.40 -34.22
N VAL A 76 -2.01 -28.80 -33.26
CA VAL A 76 -2.40 -28.79 -31.85
C VAL A 76 -2.74 -27.35 -31.46
N ASP A 77 -3.88 -27.16 -30.78
CA ASP A 77 -4.47 -25.86 -30.36
C ASP A 77 -5.35 -25.17 -31.44
N ALA A 78 -6.45 -25.82 -31.80
CA ALA A 78 -7.52 -25.24 -32.63
C ALA A 78 -8.87 -25.29 -31.90
N ILE A 79 -9.69 -24.25 -32.09
CA ILE A 79 -11.05 -24.15 -31.55
C ILE A 79 -12.01 -23.63 -32.62
N ALA A 80 -13.18 -24.24 -32.71
CA ALA A 80 -14.25 -23.82 -33.58
C ALA A 80 -15.50 -23.51 -32.75
N PHE A 81 -15.94 -22.25 -32.78
CA PHE A 81 -17.18 -21.82 -32.14
C PHE A 81 -18.35 -21.81 -33.14
N THR A 82 -19.52 -22.24 -32.70
CA THR A 82 -20.79 -21.99 -33.39
C THR A 82 -21.77 -21.37 -32.42
N TYR A 83 -22.26 -20.17 -32.72
CA TYR A 83 -23.19 -19.43 -31.86
C TYR A 83 -24.64 -19.61 -32.32
N PHE A 84 -25.56 -19.69 -31.36
CA PHE A 84 -26.99 -19.90 -31.62
C PHE A 84 -27.84 -18.72 -31.17
N THR A 85 -28.91 -18.48 -31.92
CA THR A 85 -29.79 -17.33 -31.72
C THR A 85 -30.80 -17.49 -30.59
N ASP A 86 -31.04 -18.72 -30.12
CA ASP A 86 -31.98 -19.03 -29.07
C ASP A 86 -31.58 -20.32 -28.32
N SER A 87 -32.29 -20.62 -27.23
CA SER A 87 -32.08 -21.83 -26.42
C SER A 87 -32.50 -23.12 -27.13
N SER A 88 -33.24 -23.05 -28.24
CA SER A 88 -33.58 -24.23 -29.03
C SER A 88 -32.42 -24.69 -29.90
N MET A 89 -31.44 -23.80 -30.13
CA MET A 89 -30.24 -24.05 -30.94
C MET A 89 -30.53 -24.47 -32.38
N LYS A 90 -31.77 -24.30 -32.86
CA LYS A 90 -32.18 -24.72 -34.22
C LYS A 90 -31.64 -23.80 -35.32
N LYS A 91 -31.21 -22.59 -34.96
CA LYS A 91 -30.69 -21.57 -35.88
C LYS A 91 -29.36 -21.06 -35.35
N ASN A 92 -28.30 -21.33 -36.11
CA ASN A 92 -27.02 -20.67 -35.93
C ASN A 92 -27.04 -19.30 -36.63
N THR A 93 -26.08 -18.44 -36.29
CA THR A 93 -25.85 -17.20 -37.05
C THR A 93 -24.37 -17.02 -37.33
N SER A 94 -24.08 -16.66 -38.58
CA SER A 94 -22.77 -16.14 -39.02
C SER A 94 -22.80 -14.62 -39.22
N SER A 95 -23.96 -13.99 -39.03
CA SER A 95 -24.21 -12.56 -39.25
C SER A 95 -24.30 -11.81 -37.91
N PRO A 96 -23.99 -10.49 -37.86
CA PRO A 96 -24.14 -9.66 -36.66
C PRO A 96 -25.62 -9.47 -36.29
N ILE A 97 -26.23 -10.50 -35.73
CA ILE A 97 -27.57 -10.49 -35.16
C ILE A 97 -27.45 -10.19 -33.68
N SER A 98 -28.39 -9.40 -33.15
CA SER A 98 -28.50 -9.17 -31.71
C SER A 98 -28.70 -10.50 -30.96
N MET A 99 -27.71 -10.92 -30.19
CA MET A 99 -27.74 -12.11 -29.37
C MET A 99 -28.56 -11.87 -28.09
N PRO A 100 -29.44 -12.81 -27.68
CA PRO A 100 -30.13 -12.72 -26.41
C PRO A 100 -29.17 -12.94 -25.23
N ASN A 101 -29.65 -12.64 -24.03
CA ASN A 101 -29.00 -13.00 -22.78
C ASN A 101 -29.92 -13.96 -22.01
N PRO A 102 -29.49 -15.18 -21.65
CA PRO A 102 -28.20 -15.80 -21.99
C PRO A 102 -28.04 -16.12 -23.48
N TYR A 103 -26.79 -16.29 -23.92
CA TYR A 103 -26.46 -16.78 -25.25
C TYR A 103 -25.87 -18.19 -25.22
N TYR A 104 -25.98 -18.90 -26.33
CA TYR A 104 -25.62 -20.31 -26.43
C TYR A 104 -24.61 -20.53 -27.55
N PHE A 105 -23.66 -21.44 -27.35
CA PHE A 105 -22.67 -21.79 -28.36
C PHE A 105 -22.15 -23.21 -28.18
N THR A 106 -21.73 -23.86 -29.27
CA THR A 106 -20.86 -25.03 -29.21
C THR A 106 -19.42 -24.60 -29.40
N ALA A 107 -18.51 -25.26 -28.68
CA ALA A 107 -17.07 -25.16 -28.89
C ALA A 107 -16.52 -26.55 -29.20
N VAL A 108 -15.97 -26.73 -30.40
CA VAL A 108 -15.23 -27.95 -30.77
C VAL A 108 -13.76 -27.63 -30.63
N VAL A 109 -13.03 -28.43 -29.87
CA VAL A 109 -11.66 -28.14 -29.45
C VAL A 109 -10.73 -29.28 -29.85
N SER A 110 -9.57 -28.93 -30.38
CA SER A 110 -8.46 -29.83 -30.69
C SER A 110 -7.20 -29.34 -30.02
N ILE A 111 -6.69 -30.08 -29.04
CA ILE A 111 -5.50 -29.72 -28.27
C ILE A 111 -4.40 -30.77 -28.41
N ASN A 112 -3.25 -30.46 -27.80
CA ASN A 112 -2.05 -31.29 -27.85
C ASN A 112 -2.29 -32.76 -27.50
N GLN A 113 -1.75 -33.63 -28.37
CA GLN A 113 -1.88 -35.08 -28.34
C GLN A 113 -1.41 -35.80 -27.08
N ASN A 114 -0.58 -35.17 -26.26
CA ASN A 114 -0.06 -35.78 -25.04
C ASN A 114 -0.90 -35.44 -23.80
N LEU A 115 -1.92 -34.58 -23.94
CA LEU A 115 -2.76 -34.13 -22.84
C LEU A 115 -3.95 -35.07 -22.63
N GLY A 116 -4.24 -35.38 -21.38
CA GLY A 116 -5.29 -36.33 -20.99
C GLY A 116 -4.89 -37.81 -21.10
N ARG A 117 -3.68 -38.12 -21.59
CA ARG A 117 -3.17 -39.50 -21.76
C ARG A 117 -2.45 -40.08 -20.54
N ASN A 118 -2.56 -39.46 -19.38
CA ASN A 118 -1.90 -39.99 -18.19
C ASN A 118 -2.60 -41.30 -17.79
N PRO A 119 -1.95 -42.47 -17.81
CA PRO A 119 -2.61 -43.75 -17.53
C PRO A 119 -3.14 -43.85 -16.09
N ASN A 120 -2.74 -42.94 -15.20
CA ASN A 120 -3.26 -42.85 -13.84
C ASN A 120 -4.49 -41.95 -13.72
N ARG A 121 -4.93 -41.31 -14.81
CA ARG A 121 -6.06 -40.37 -14.86
C ARG A 121 -6.95 -40.78 -16.03
N GLY A 122 -8.12 -41.35 -15.75
CA GLY A 122 -9.00 -42.03 -16.71
C GLY A 122 -9.63 -41.17 -17.81
N LEU A 123 -9.14 -39.94 -18.04
CA LEU A 123 -9.71 -39.00 -18.99
C LEU A 123 -9.65 -39.49 -20.44
N ILE A 124 -8.65 -40.27 -20.82
CA ILE A 124 -8.56 -40.84 -22.18
C ILE A 124 -9.53 -42.00 -22.41
N ASP A 125 -9.98 -42.65 -21.34
CA ASP A 125 -10.97 -43.73 -21.40
C ASP A 125 -12.41 -43.17 -21.27
N ASP A 126 -12.54 -41.85 -21.08
CA ASP A 126 -13.81 -41.15 -21.02
C ASP A 126 -14.46 -41.15 -22.42
N PRO A 127 -15.69 -41.65 -22.56
CA PRO A 127 -16.35 -41.75 -23.86
C PRO A 127 -16.54 -40.39 -24.54
N ASP A 128 -16.57 -39.30 -23.77
CA ASP A 128 -16.74 -37.95 -24.29
C ASP A 128 -15.41 -37.25 -24.63
N ILE A 129 -14.30 -38.00 -24.66
CA ILE A 129 -13.01 -37.58 -25.18
C ILE A 129 -12.65 -38.44 -26.40
N SER A 130 -12.46 -37.79 -27.55
CA SER A 130 -12.05 -38.46 -28.79
C SER A 130 -10.58 -38.21 -29.09
N SER A 131 -9.94 -39.12 -29.82
CA SER A 131 -8.57 -38.95 -30.29
C SER A 131 -8.51 -38.77 -31.79
N GLY A 132 -7.88 -37.68 -32.24
CA GLY A 132 -7.56 -37.47 -33.64
C GLY A 132 -6.54 -38.48 -34.17
N LEU A 133 -6.53 -38.73 -35.49
CA LEU A 133 -5.65 -39.72 -36.12
C LEU A 133 -4.15 -39.46 -35.88
N HIS A 134 -3.75 -38.19 -35.78
CA HIS A 134 -2.37 -37.78 -35.45
C HIS A 134 -2.14 -37.55 -33.94
N GLY A 135 -3.09 -37.99 -33.11
CA GLY A 135 -2.97 -38.06 -31.67
C GLY A 135 -3.66 -36.93 -30.91
N SER A 136 -4.16 -35.87 -31.56
CA SER A 136 -4.80 -34.73 -30.87
C SER A 136 -5.93 -35.19 -29.95
N THR A 137 -6.12 -34.49 -28.84
CA THR A 137 -7.27 -34.72 -27.95
C THR A 137 -8.41 -33.83 -28.40
N LEU A 138 -9.54 -34.44 -28.72
CA LEU A 138 -10.72 -33.79 -29.29
C LEU A 138 -11.88 -33.87 -28.31
N PHE A 139 -12.57 -32.75 -28.11
CA PHE A 139 -13.81 -32.71 -27.36
C PHE A 139 -14.72 -31.61 -27.88
N ALA A 140 -16.02 -31.78 -27.71
CA ALA A 140 -17.03 -30.78 -28.04
C ALA A 140 -17.83 -30.42 -26.80
N LEU A 141 -18.06 -29.13 -26.62
CA LEU A 141 -18.82 -28.58 -25.51
C LEU A 141 -20.05 -27.85 -26.05
N LEU A 142 -21.17 -27.98 -25.35
CA LEU A 142 -22.33 -27.12 -25.51
C LEU A 142 -22.41 -26.21 -24.29
N CYS A 143 -22.39 -24.90 -24.52
CA CYS A 143 -22.28 -23.91 -23.47
C CYS A 143 -23.41 -22.87 -23.54
N SER A 144 -23.81 -22.40 -22.36
CA SER A 144 -24.63 -21.20 -22.18
C SER A 144 -23.87 -20.19 -21.34
N THR A 145 -23.89 -18.92 -21.76
CA THR A 145 -23.27 -17.82 -21.01
C THR A 145 -24.29 -16.76 -20.73
N GLU A 146 -24.35 -16.36 -19.46
CA GLU A 146 -25.17 -15.25 -19.00
C GLU A 146 -24.27 -14.06 -18.64
N VAL A 147 -24.63 -12.89 -19.13
CA VAL A 147 -23.94 -11.62 -18.86
C VAL A 147 -24.74 -10.84 -17.82
N PHE A 148 -24.06 -10.20 -16.88
CA PHE A 148 -24.69 -9.54 -15.74
C PHE A 148 -24.27 -8.09 -15.61
N ASP A 149 -25.23 -7.25 -15.25
CA ASP A 149 -24.97 -5.96 -14.64
C ASP A 149 -24.58 -6.23 -13.20
N TRP A 150 -23.35 -5.88 -12.87
CA TRP A 150 -22.67 -6.34 -11.67
C TRP A 150 -22.45 -5.19 -10.72
N LYS A 151 -22.84 -5.35 -9.45
CA LYS A 151 -22.57 -4.39 -8.39
C LYS A 151 -21.82 -5.09 -7.27
N TYR A 152 -20.68 -4.55 -6.87
CA TYR A 152 -19.85 -5.16 -5.85
C TYR A 152 -19.29 -4.15 -4.87
N THR A 153 -19.14 -4.58 -3.62
CA THR A 153 -18.53 -3.82 -2.53
C THR A 153 -17.21 -4.48 -2.17
N SER A 154 -16.14 -3.68 -2.23
CA SER A 154 -14.80 -4.09 -1.85
C SER A 154 -14.44 -3.44 -0.53
N ILE A 155 -14.25 -4.25 0.51
CA ILE A 155 -13.75 -3.81 1.81
C ILE A 155 -12.40 -4.51 2.06
N ASN A 156 -11.41 -3.71 2.47
CA ASN A 156 -10.05 -4.19 2.79
C ASN A 156 -9.35 -4.87 1.61
N GLY A 157 -9.61 -4.37 0.40
CA GLY A 157 -9.06 -4.93 -0.84
C GLY A 157 -9.69 -6.26 -1.28
N SER A 158 -10.73 -6.74 -0.59
CA SER A 158 -11.47 -7.95 -0.93
C SER A 158 -12.94 -7.65 -1.20
N VAL A 159 -13.55 -8.36 -2.14
CA VAL A 159 -15.00 -8.26 -2.36
C VAL A 159 -15.74 -8.94 -1.21
N THR A 160 -16.55 -8.17 -0.48
CA THR A 160 -17.32 -8.66 0.68
C THR A 160 -18.79 -8.89 0.38
N ALA A 161 -19.33 -8.15 -0.59
CA ALA A 161 -20.70 -8.30 -1.04
C ALA A 161 -20.80 -8.01 -2.53
N PHE A 162 -21.73 -8.68 -3.20
CA PHE A 162 -22.07 -8.40 -4.58
C PHE A 162 -23.53 -8.75 -4.85
N THR A 163 -24.10 -8.07 -5.84
CA THR A 163 -25.45 -8.27 -6.36
C THR A 163 -25.37 -8.18 -7.87
N TYR A 164 -26.22 -8.93 -8.57
CA TYR A 164 -26.21 -8.98 -10.02
C TYR A 164 -27.62 -9.11 -10.58
N SER A 165 -27.80 -8.58 -11.79
CA SER A 165 -29.01 -8.78 -12.59
C SER A 165 -28.61 -9.10 -14.04
N PRO A 166 -29.41 -9.89 -14.79
CA PRO A 166 -29.11 -10.16 -16.19
C PRO A 166 -29.02 -8.85 -16.99
N SER A 167 -27.93 -8.68 -17.74
CA SER A 167 -27.77 -7.54 -18.65
C SER A 167 -28.70 -7.64 -19.87
N ASN A 168 -28.83 -6.54 -20.59
CA ASN A 168 -29.56 -6.51 -21.85
C ASN A 168 -28.78 -7.17 -23.02
N SER A 169 -29.46 -7.30 -24.17
CA SER A 169 -28.84 -7.84 -25.39
C SER A 169 -27.71 -6.96 -25.92
N SER A 170 -27.78 -5.64 -25.79
CA SER A 170 -26.72 -4.73 -26.25
C SER A 170 -25.39 -5.00 -25.55
N THR A 171 -25.39 -5.13 -24.22
CA THR A 171 -24.20 -5.52 -23.45
C THR A 171 -23.72 -6.92 -23.87
N THR A 172 -24.64 -7.87 -24.04
CA THR A 172 -24.31 -9.23 -24.45
C THR A 172 -23.65 -9.28 -25.83
N ASN A 173 -24.10 -8.46 -26.77
CA ASN A 173 -23.49 -8.32 -28.08
C ASN A 173 -22.07 -7.76 -28.02
N ILE A 174 -21.77 -6.85 -27.09
CA ILE A 174 -20.41 -6.38 -26.87
C ILE A 174 -19.55 -7.54 -26.34
N VAL A 175 -20.04 -8.28 -25.35
CA VAL A 175 -19.30 -9.38 -24.73
C VAL A 175 -19.03 -10.52 -25.70
N MET A 176 -20.09 -11.11 -26.23
CA MET A 176 -20.02 -12.23 -27.17
C MET A 176 -19.37 -11.79 -28.48
N GLY A 177 -19.77 -10.65 -29.05
CA GLY A 177 -19.29 -10.18 -30.34
C GLY A 177 -17.79 -9.89 -30.36
N THR A 178 -17.23 -9.40 -29.24
CA THR A 178 -15.77 -9.25 -29.11
C THR A 178 -15.08 -10.60 -29.33
N GLN A 179 -15.53 -11.65 -28.64
CA GLN A 179 -14.93 -12.98 -28.78
C GLN A 179 -15.23 -13.61 -30.15
N ALA A 180 -16.48 -13.57 -30.61
CA ALA A 180 -16.93 -14.23 -31.83
C ALA A 180 -16.37 -13.63 -33.13
N HIS A 181 -16.08 -12.33 -33.17
CA HIS A 181 -15.65 -11.65 -34.40
C HIS A 181 -14.16 -11.28 -34.42
N THR A 182 -13.52 -11.15 -33.27
CA THR A 182 -12.09 -10.78 -33.20
C THR A 182 -11.17 -11.95 -32.87
N HIS A 183 -11.72 -13.04 -32.32
CA HIS A 183 -10.94 -14.20 -31.87
C HIS A 183 -9.84 -13.86 -30.86
N VAL A 184 -9.91 -12.69 -30.20
CA VAL A 184 -8.85 -12.18 -29.32
C VAL A 184 -8.61 -13.09 -28.12
N GLY A 185 -9.62 -13.84 -27.69
CA GLY A 185 -9.54 -14.78 -26.57
C GLY A 185 -9.14 -16.21 -26.93
N ASP A 186 -9.11 -16.58 -28.22
CA ASP A 186 -8.98 -17.98 -28.64
C ASP A 186 -7.69 -18.62 -28.11
N SER A 187 -6.57 -17.91 -28.21
CA SER A 187 -5.27 -18.40 -27.72
C SER A 187 -5.25 -18.61 -26.20
N TYR A 188 -5.90 -17.74 -25.43
CA TYR A 188 -6.00 -17.88 -23.98
C TYR A 188 -6.92 -19.06 -23.60
N ILE A 189 -8.08 -19.16 -24.26
CA ILE A 189 -9.03 -20.26 -24.03
C ILE A 189 -8.37 -21.59 -24.36
N LEU A 190 -7.66 -21.69 -25.49
CA LEU A 190 -6.96 -22.91 -25.91
C LEU A 190 -5.85 -23.31 -24.93
N GLN A 191 -4.99 -22.37 -24.56
CA GLN A 191 -3.91 -22.66 -23.60
C GLN A 191 -4.47 -23.09 -22.24
N GLN A 192 -5.52 -22.42 -21.76
CA GLN A 192 -6.16 -22.79 -20.50
C GLN A 192 -6.85 -24.15 -20.62
N SER A 193 -7.54 -24.43 -21.73
CA SER A 193 -8.17 -25.73 -22.01
C SER A 193 -7.17 -26.88 -22.02
N SER A 194 -5.98 -26.66 -22.60
CA SER A 194 -4.88 -27.62 -22.56
C SER A 194 -4.43 -27.93 -21.12
N LEU A 195 -4.32 -26.91 -20.27
CA LEU A 195 -4.02 -27.09 -18.85
C LEU A 195 -5.16 -27.75 -18.09
N ASP A 196 -6.41 -27.46 -18.46
CA ASP A 196 -7.59 -28.01 -17.84
C ASP A 196 -7.70 -29.50 -18.13
N VAL A 197 -7.50 -29.93 -19.38
CA VAL A 197 -7.41 -31.35 -19.75
C VAL A 197 -6.27 -32.05 -19.03
N TRP A 198 -5.10 -31.43 -18.89
CA TRP A 198 -3.97 -32.03 -18.14
C TRP A 198 -4.31 -32.28 -16.66
N ARG A 199 -5.17 -31.44 -16.09
CA ARG A 199 -5.49 -31.43 -14.66
C ARG A 199 -6.82 -32.10 -14.32
N SER A 200 -7.54 -32.60 -15.31
CA SER A 200 -8.87 -33.19 -15.11
C SER A 200 -8.83 -34.69 -15.23
N ASP A 201 -9.73 -35.35 -14.51
CA ASP A 201 -9.87 -36.81 -14.54
C ASP A 201 -11.11 -37.25 -15.35
N THR A 202 -12.04 -36.33 -15.64
CA THR A 202 -13.30 -36.57 -16.40
C THR A 202 -13.57 -35.46 -17.41
N ALA A 203 -14.34 -35.76 -18.46
CA ALA A 203 -14.73 -34.78 -19.46
C ALA A 203 -15.62 -33.67 -18.88
N GLU A 204 -16.47 -33.97 -17.91
CA GLU A 204 -17.29 -32.97 -17.21
C GLU A 204 -16.44 -31.94 -16.47
N GLU A 205 -15.36 -32.37 -15.83
CA GLU A 205 -14.44 -31.45 -15.16
C GLU A 205 -13.73 -30.53 -16.17
N VAL A 206 -13.42 -31.03 -17.36
CA VAL A 206 -12.92 -30.20 -18.47
C VAL A 206 -13.97 -29.17 -18.88
N ALA A 207 -15.25 -29.56 -18.99
CA ALA A 207 -16.33 -28.63 -19.33
C ALA A 207 -16.52 -27.52 -18.28
N GLU A 208 -16.48 -27.86 -16.98
CA GLU A 208 -16.58 -26.86 -15.90
C GLU A 208 -15.43 -25.85 -15.97
N LYS A 209 -14.19 -26.33 -16.11
CA LYS A 209 -13.01 -25.47 -16.18
C LYS A 209 -12.99 -24.64 -17.45
N PHE A 210 -13.42 -25.20 -18.59
CA PHE A 210 -13.58 -24.46 -19.84
C PHE A 210 -14.59 -23.32 -19.67
N ALA A 211 -15.73 -23.58 -19.03
CA ALA A 211 -16.75 -22.56 -18.78
C ALA A 211 -16.20 -21.40 -17.93
N GLU A 212 -15.42 -21.73 -16.90
CA GLU A 212 -14.73 -20.76 -16.05
C GLU A 212 -13.69 -19.94 -16.84
N ALA A 213 -12.87 -20.60 -17.66
CA ALA A 213 -11.87 -19.98 -18.52
C ALA A 213 -12.54 -19.03 -19.52
N TYR A 214 -13.56 -19.49 -20.22
CA TYR A 214 -14.33 -18.71 -21.18
C TYR A 214 -14.94 -17.44 -20.53
N SER A 215 -15.57 -17.58 -19.36
CA SER A 215 -16.13 -16.46 -18.60
C SER A 215 -15.07 -15.39 -18.28
N ARG A 216 -13.86 -15.81 -17.88
CA ARG A 216 -12.76 -14.88 -17.62
C ARG A 216 -12.28 -14.21 -18.90
N THR A 217 -12.16 -14.97 -19.98
CA THR A 217 -11.61 -14.47 -21.25
C THR A 217 -12.53 -13.43 -21.88
N ILE A 218 -13.82 -13.68 -21.98
CA ILE A 218 -14.76 -12.74 -22.61
C ILE A 218 -14.82 -11.41 -21.85
N LEU A 219 -14.75 -11.44 -20.52
CA LEU A 219 -14.67 -10.22 -19.72
C LEU A 219 -13.31 -9.52 -19.80
N GLY A 220 -12.24 -10.29 -19.97
CA GLY A 220 -10.91 -9.75 -20.23
C GLY A 220 -10.87 -9.01 -21.56
N ALA A 221 -11.46 -9.62 -22.59
CA ALA A 221 -11.52 -9.10 -23.95
C ALA A 221 -12.27 -7.77 -24.03
N ILE A 222 -13.40 -7.63 -23.32
CA ILE A 222 -14.19 -6.39 -23.36
C ILE A 222 -13.56 -5.28 -22.52
N GLY A 223 -12.56 -5.58 -21.68
CA GLY A 223 -11.95 -4.59 -20.79
C GLY A 223 -11.37 -3.39 -21.54
N GLY A 224 -10.96 -3.56 -22.81
CA GLY A 224 -10.52 -2.46 -23.67
C GLY A 224 -11.65 -1.61 -24.28
N ALA A 225 -12.89 -2.11 -24.26
CA ALA A 225 -14.08 -1.41 -24.76
C ALA A 225 -14.83 -0.63 -23.67
N LEU A 226 -14.47 -0.80 -22.40
CA LEU A 226 -15.13 -0.15 -21.28
C LEU A 226 -14.50 1.20 -20.92
N LEU A 227 -15.36 2.14 -20.55
CA LEU A 227 -14.94 3.42 -19.97
C LEU A 227 -14.90 3.33 -18.45
N PRO A 228 -13.91 3.95 -17.79
CA PRO A 228 -13.90 4.07 -16.34
C PRO A 228 -15.14 4.82 -15.85
N ALA A 229 -15.80 4.27 -14.83
CA ALA A 229 -16.92 4.91 -14.13
C ALA A 229 -16.53 5.21 -12.68
N PRO A 230 -17.05 6.31 -12.08
CA PRO A 230 -16.86 6.57 -10.66
C PRO A 230 -17.53 5.49 -9.81
N ALA A 231 -16.97 5.21 -8.63
CA ALA A 231 -17.63 4.39 -7.63
C ALA A 231 -18.90 5.10 -7.14
N GLU A 232 -19.94 4.32 -6.82
CA GLU A 232 -21.17 4.86 -6.22
C GLU A 232 -20.89 5.45 -4.83
N GLU A 233 -20.07 4.72 -4.06
CA GLU A 233 -19.63 5.10 -2.74
C GLU A 233 -18.15 4.77 -2.60
N ALA A 234 -17.38 5.68 -1.99
CA ALA A 234 -15.97 5.44 -1.69
C ALA A 234 -15.60 6.10 -0.36
N GLN A 235 -14.97 5.33 0.51
CA GLN A 235 -14.47 5.76 1.80
C GLN A 235 -12.97 5.49 1.88
N SER A 236 -12.20 6.52 2.21
CA SER A 236 -10.77 6.38 2.47
C SER A 236 -10.51 6.01 3.93
N ARG A 237 -9.83 4.90 4.14
CA ARG A 237 -9.26 4.51 5.44
C ARG A 237 -7.98 5.30 5.69
N SER A 238 -7.99 6.10 6.75
CA SER A 238 -6.77 6.65 7.32
C SER A 238 -6.55 6.03 8.70
N SER A 239 -5.45 5.30 8.87
CA SER A 239 -4.97 4.91 10.19
C SER A 239 -4.01 5.99 10.68
N LYS A 240 -4.39 6.70 11.74
CA LYS A 240 -3.49 7.61 12.43
C LYS A 240 -2.89 6.87 13.62
N LEU A 241 -1.57 6.67 13.60
CA LEU A 241 -0.83 6.26 14.79
C LEU A 241 -0.93 7.40 15.81
N VAL A 242 -1.82 7.25 16.78
CA VAL A 242 -1.91 8.16 17.91
C VAL A 242 -1.00 7.62 19.00
N ALA A 243 0.12 8.29 19.25
CA ALA A 243 0.94 8.02 20.42
C ALA A 243 0.09 8.31 21.67
N LYS A 244 -0.19 7.29 22.47
CA LYS A 244 -0.87 7.44 23.77
C LYS A 244 0.13 8.03 24.76
N VAL A 245 0.28 9.35 24.77
CA VAL A 245 1.13 10.05 25.75
C VAL A 245 0.46 9.95 27.12
N PRO A 246 1.11 9.35 28.14
CA PRO A 246 0.55 9.29 29.47
C PRO A 246 0.37 10.70 30.05
N LYS A 247 -0.88 11.08 30.34
CA LYS A 247 -1.23 12.42 30.85
C LYS A 247 -0.52 12.76 32.16
N GLY A 248 -0.31 11.76 33.03
CA GLY A 248 0.36 11.92 34.33
C GLY A 248 1.81 12.41 34.22
N PRO A 249 2.71 11.66 33.55
CA PRO A 249 4.08 12.09 33.30
C PRO A 249 4.20 13.47 32.64
N LEU A 250 3.35 13.78 31.66
CA LEU A 250 3.36 15.09 30.99
C LEU A 250 2.96 16.22 31.95
N ALA A 251 1.91 16.03 32.74
CA ALA A 251 1.52 17.00 33.76
C ALA A 251 2.60 17.18 34.83
N CYS A 252 3.23 16.09 35.29
CA CYS A 252 4.31 16.13 36.27
C CYS A 252 5.53 16.89 35.73
N LEU A 253 5.91 16.66 34.48
CA LEU A 253 7.04 17.36 33.84
C LEU A 253 6.74 18.85 33.68
N LEU A 254 5.50 19.21 33.33
CA LEU A 254 5.08 20.61 33.21
C LEU A 254 5.12 21.32 34.56
N VAL A 255 4.58 20.69 35.61
CA VAL A 255 4.61 21.21 36.99
C VAL A 255 6.05 21.33 37.51
N ALA A 256 6.90 20.33 37.28
CA ALA A 256 8.29 20.35 37.72
C ALA A 256 9.09 21.50 37.07
N ASN A 257 8.93 21.71 35.76
CA ASN A 257 9.55 22.85 35.08
C ASN A 257 9.04 24.19 35.61
N LEU A 258 7.74 24.30 35.89
CA LEU A 258 7.15 25.53 36.42
C LEU A 258 7.64 25.83 37.85
N LEU A 259 7.80 24.80 38.69
CA LEU A 259 8.39 24.94 40.03
C LEU A 259 9.85 25.38 39.97
N LEU A 260 10.65 24.88 39.01
CA LEU A 260 12.02 25.34 38.81
C LEU A 260 12.10 26.82 38.46
N VAL A 261 11.18 27.31 37.61
CA VAL A 261 11.09 28.73 37.27
C VAL A 261 10.72 29.57 38.50
N ILE A 262 9.74 29.14 39.29
CA ILE A 262 9.34 29.82 40.53
C ILE A 262 10.49 29.85 41.54
N LEU A 263 11.20 28.73 41.70
CA LEU A 263 12.36 28.66 42.59
C LEU A 263 13.46 29.63 42.15
N GLY A 264 13.76 29.68 40.84
CA GLY A 264 14.71 30.63 40.28
C GLY A 264 14.33 32.08 40.59
N LEU A 265 13.08 32.47 40.32
CA LEU A 265 12.58 33.81 40.64
C LEU A 265 12.67 34.13 42.13
N PHE A 266 12.31 33.19 42.99
CA PHE A 266 12.39 33.37 44.44
C PHE A 266 13.82 33.61 44.90
N LEU A 267 14.78 32.82 44.40
CA LEU A 267 16.20 32.98 44.71
C LEU A 267 16.74 34.32 44.19
N THR A 268 16.36 34.73 42.97
CA THR A 268 16.76 36.03 42.42
C THR A 268 16.21 37.19 43.24
N ILE A 269 14.94 37.14 43.66
CA ILE A 269 14.32 38.16 44.51
C ILE A 269 15.01 38.21 45.88
N ARG A 270 15.26 37.06 46.50
CA ARG A 270 15.98 36.98 47.78
C ARG A 270 17.38 37.54 47.68
N ALA A 271 18.12 37.21 46.62
CA ALA A 271 19.43 37.77 46.36
C ALA A 271 19.36 39.29 46.17
N PHE A 272 18.37 39.78 45.42
CA PHE A 272 18.17 41.20 45.21
C PHE A 272 17.90 41.96 46.52
N PHE A 273 17.08 41.41 47.42
CA PHE A 273 16.85 42.02 48.73
C PHE A 273 18.01 41.85 49.72
N ALA A 274 18.81 40.79 49.58
CA ALA A 274 19.99 40.56 50.41
C ALA A 274 21.20 41.42 49.99
N LEU A 275 21.13 42.10 48.84
CA LEU A 275 22.02 43.20 48.50
C LEU A 275 21.70 44.45 49.34
N SER A 276 21.74 44.32 50.66
CA SER A 276 21.85 45.47 51.57
C SER A 276 23.29 45.98 51.53
N GLY A 277 23.47 47.30 51.59
CA GLY A 277 24.67 48.06 51.17
C GLY A 277 26.05 47.69 51.74
N ASP A 278 26.17 46.69 52.61
CA ASP A 278 27.44 46.25 53.20
C ASP A 278 28.25 45.29 52.33
N VAL A 279 27.64 44.66 51.30
CA VAL A 279 28.37 43.70 50.45
C VAL A 279 29.45 44.40 49.63
N GLY A 280 29.25 45.67 49.27
CA GLY A 280 30.23 46.50 48.57
C GLY A 280 31.45 46.85 49.43
N ASP A 281 31.25 47.22 50.70
CA ASP A 281 32.33 47.55 51.65
C ASP A 281 33.14 46.29 52.03
N VAL A 282 32.47 45.14 52.24
CA VAL A 282 33.15 43.86 52.50
C VAL A 282 33.93 43.37 51.28
N GLN A 283 33.37 43.48 50.07
CA GLN A 283 34.11 43.14 48.84
C GLN A 283 35.31 44.08 48.62
N ALA A 284 35.16 45.37 48.90
CA ALA A 284 36.23 46.35 48.81
C ALA A 284 37.36 46.04 49.81
N ARG A 285 37.02 45.63 51.05
CA ARG A 285 37.99 45.33 52.11
C ARG A 285 38.72 43.99 51.96
N LEU A 286 38.17 43.02 51.23
CA LEU A 286 38.83 41.73 50.98
C LEU A 286 39.88 41.79 49.85
N GLY A 287 40.09 42.96 49.23
CA GLY A 287 41.11 43.18 48.22
C GLY A 287 42.50 43.49 48.80
N ILE A 288 43.55 43.09 48.07
CA ILE A 288 44.96 43.38 48.40
C ILE A 288 45.18 44.88 48.61
N THR A 289 44.50 45.71 47.83
CA THR A 289 44.53 47.17 47.89
C THR A 289 43.99 47.73 49.21
N ALA A 290 42.93 47.16 49.77
CA ALA A 290 42.43 47.55 51.09
C ALA A 290 43.38 47.11 52.21
N LEU A 291 44.04 45.95 52.07
CA LEU A 291 45.08 45.52 53.01
C LEU A 291 46.29 46.48 53.03
N VAL A 292 46.69 46.98 51.85
CA VAL A 292 47.75 48.01 51.74
C VAL A 292 47.29 49.31 52.39
N ALA A 293 46.07 49.77 52.12
CA ALA A 293 45.52 50.96 52.77
C ALA A 293 45.49 50.81 54.31
N ALA A 294 45.05 49.66 54.85
CA ALA A 294 45.03 49.40 56.29
C ALA A 294 46.42 49.44 56.95
N TYR A 295 47.48 49.12 56.22
CA TYR A 295 48.84 49.08 56.77
C TYR A 295 49.57 50.43 56.69
N PHE A 296 49.22 51.27 55.70
CA PHE A 296 49.95 52.50 55.43
C PHE A 296 49.16 53.79 55.72
N GLU A 297 47.83 53.76 55.79
CA GLU A 297 46.98 54.93 56.04
C GLU A 297 46.50 54.96 57.49
N ALA A 298 47.01 55.91 58.29
CA ALA A 298 46.83 55.92 59.74
C ALA A 298 45.38 56.18 60.22
N ASP A 299 44.55 56.87 59.43
CA ASP A 299 43.24 57.39 59.90
C ASP A 299 42.01 56.95 59.08
N LYS A 300 42.19 56.21 57.97
CA LYS A 300 41.06 55.86 57.06
C LYS A 300 40.74 54.37 56.92
N GLY A 301 41.44 53.49 57.64
CA GLY A 301 41.14 52.06 57.65
C GLY A 301 39.77 51.71 58.28
N GLU A 302 39.24 52.58 59.15
CA GLU A 302 38.03 52.30 59.94
C GLU A 302 36.76 53.01 59.45
N SER A 303 36.86 53.98 58.53
CA SER A 303 35.70 54.65 57.93
C SER A 303 35.03 53.78 56.85
N ALA A 304 33.70 53.86 56.71
CA ALA A 304 32.96 53.15 55.65
C ALA A 304 33.32 53.71 54.26
N VAL A 305 33.62 52.86 53.28
CA VAL A 305 34.06 53.30 51.96
C VAL A 305 33.37 52.49 50.85
N GLU A 306 32.65 53.17 49.94
CA GLU A 306 31.95 52.50 48.83
C GLU A 306 32.89 51.94 47.75
N LYS A 307 34.11 52.46 47.65
CA LYS A 307 35.13 52.09 46.65
C LYS A 307 36.53 52.14 47.23
N VAL A 308 37.31 51.09 46.96
CA VAL A 308 38.69 50.92 47.43
C VAL A 308 39.59 52.14 47.22
N ASP A 309 39.46 52.83 46.07
CA ASP A 309 40.28 54.01 45.74
C ASP A 309 40.16 55.15 46.76
N HIS A 310 39.03 55.25 47.49
CA HIS A 310 38.82 56.29 48.48
C HIS A 310 39.46 55.98 49.83
N MET A 311 40.04 54.78 50.00
CA MET A 311 40.81 54.42 51.20
C MET A 311 42.18 55.11 51.25
N PHE A 312 42.67 55.65 50.13
CA PHE A 312 43.96 56.34 50.04
C PHE A 312 43.79 57.86 50.15
N GLN A 313 44.64 58.51 50.96
CA GLN A 313 44.56 59.96 51.18
C GLN A 313 44.97 60.77 49.96
N GLU A 314 45.89 60.24 49.15
CA GLU A 314 46.39 60.87 47.91
C GLU A 314 45.31 61.17 46.87
N ARG A 315 44.21 60.41 46.89
CA ARG A 315 43.11 60.53 45.91
C ARG A 315 42.02 61.52 46.35
N ASN A 316 42.08 61.99 47.59
CA ASN A 316 41.11 62.92 48.19
C ASN A 316 41.79 64.25 48.58
N ASP A 317 42.72 64.73 47.76
CA ASP A 317 43.48 65.99 47.93
C ASP A 317 44.36 66.09 49.20
N GLY A 318 44.67 64.97 49.86
CA GLY A 318 45.61 64.90 50.97
C GLY A 318 47.02 64.48 50.53
N ASN A 319 48.07 64.97 51.21
CA ASN A 319 49.41 64.39 51.06
C ASN A 319 49.43 63.04 51.80
N GLY A 320 49.19 61.96 51.07
CA GLY A 320 49.23 60.61 51.62
C GLY A 320 50.62 60.25 52.20
N PRO A 321 50.68 59.28 53.12
CA PRO A 321 51.92 58.85 53.75
C PRO A 321 52.90 58.28 52.70
N ARG A 322 54.11 58.84 52.63
CA ARG A 322 55.16 58.33 51.73
C ARG A 322 55.88 57.16 52.39
N VAL A 323 55.99 56.05 51.68
CA VAL A 323 56.70 54.86 52.19
C VAL A 323 58.12 54.83 51.65
N GLY A 324 59.09 54.89 52.56
CA GLY A 324 60.52 54.69 52.28
C GLY A 324 60.98 53.28 52.64
N VAL A 325 62.20 52.95 52.21
CA VAL A 325 62.89 51.71 52.58
C VAL A 325 64.22 52.07 53.21
N GLU A 326 64.42 51.65 54.46
CA GLU A 326 65.67 51.87 55.18
C GLU A 326 66.31 50.56 55.64
N ARG A 327 67.62 50.58 55.86
CA ARG A 327 68.37 49.39 56.28
C ARG A 327 68.14 49.15 57.77
N SER A 328 67.63 47.96 58.10
CA SER A 328 67.41 47.51 59.46
C SER A 328 68.75 47.26 60.17
N ALA A 329 68.78 47.49 61.48
CA ALA A 329 69.93 47.21 62.34
C ALA A 329 70.39 45.74 62.30
N LEU A 330 69.52 44.82 61.84
CA LEU A 330 69.83 43.39 61.65
C LEU A 330 70.33 43.06 60.23
N GLY A 331 70.64 44.06 59.41
CA GLY A 331 71.23 43.91 58.07
C GLY A 331 70.25 43.76 56.91
N GLY A 332 68.95 43.59 57.18
CA GLY A 332 67.87 43.58 56.16
C GLY A 332 67.35 44.98 55.78
N TRP A 333 66.27 45.04 55.01
CA TRP A 333 65.58 46.29 54.68
C TRP A 333 64.18 46.30 55.29
N ARG A 334 63.71 47.46 55.78
CA ARG A 334 62.35 47.63 56.32
C ARG A 334 61.66 48.83 55.69
N PHE A 335 60.34 48.75 55.58
CA PHE A 335 59.52 49.88 55.18
C PHE A 335 59.34 50.85 56.34
N VAL A 336 59.40 52.15 56.05
CA VAL A 336 59.18 53.23 57.03
C VAL A 336 58.29 54.31 56.42
N SER A 337 57.38 54.88 57.20
CA SER A 337 56.59 56.04 56.78
C SER A 337 57.42 57.32 56.93
N ILE A 338 57.68 58.02 55.84
CA ILE A 338 58.43 59.29 55.82
C ILE A 338 57.45 60.44 56.01
N SER A 339 57.45 61.03 57.20
CA SER A 339 56.77 62.31 57.48
C SER A 339 57.70 63.48 57.10
N TYR A 340 57.17 64.53 56.45
CA TYR A 340 57.92 65.63 55.81
C TYR A 340 58.72 66.55 56.76
N ARG A 341 59.03 66.11 57.99
CA ARG A 341 59.60 66.98 59.04
C ARG A 341 61.05 66.66 59.46
N SER A 342 61.80 65.83 58.74
CA SER A 342 63.20 65.53 59.12
C SER A 342 64.14 65.25 57.94
N VAL A 343 64.24 66.17 56.98
CA VAL A 343 65.29 66.12 55.92
C VAL A 343 66.28 67.31 56.03
N TYR A 344 66.24 68.06 57.12
CA TYR A 344 67.30 69.00 57.48
C TYR A 344 67.61 68.89 58.98
N GLU A 345 68.36 67.85 59.36
CA GLU A 345 69.30 67.89 60.47
C GLU A 345 70.21 66.65 60.38
N ASN A 346 71.48 66.96 60.04
CA ASN A 346 72.70 66.13 59.92
C ASN A 346 72.89 65.27 58.67
#